data_AF-A0A2V2S8V1-F1
#
_entry.id   AF-A0A2V2S8V1-F1
#
_cell.length_a   1.000
_cell.length_b   1.000
_cell.length_c   1.000
_cell.angle_alpha   90.00
_cell.angle_beta   90.00
_cell.angle_gamma   90.00
#
_symmetry.space_group_name_H-M   'P 1'
#
loop_
_entity.id
_entity.type
_entity.pdbx_description
1 polymer ?
#
loop_
_entity_poly.entity_id
_entity_poly.type
_entity_poly.pdbx_seq_one_letter_code
_entity_poly.pdbx_strand_id
1 'polypeptide(L)'
;MRNDIHEVPDDKLTALLKAARPSAELPVGFQGAVWRRIETAGHHSPGVLERLAAWLLMPRVALAGLAVVVLLAAGIGAARGIQIGEREARDQYMTSVDPSYPVR
;
A
#
# COMPACT_ATOMS: atom_id res chain seq x y z
N MET A 1 -1.28 -17.61 -29.30
CA MET A 1 -0.86 -16.24 -29.68
C MET A 1 0.60 -16.08 -29.34
N ARG A 2 1.47 -16.06 -30.36
CA ARG A 2 2.92 -15.93 -30.20
C ARG A 2 3.22 -14.43 -30.15
N ASN A 3 3.83 -13.96 -29.06
CA ASN A 3 4.21 -12.57 -28.92
C ASN A 3 5.55 -12.38 -29.63
N ASP A 4 5.48 -11.98 -30.89
CA ASP A 4 6.65 -11.66 -31.70
C ASP A 4 7.16 -10.28 -31.23
N ILE A 5 7.91 -10.26 -30.13
CA ILE A 5 8.76 -9.12 -29.81
C ILE A 5 9.81 -9.11 -30.93
N HIS A 6 9.61 -8.28 -31.95
CA HIS A 6 10.61 -8.05 -32.97
C HIS A 6 11.89 -7.56 -32.26
N GLU A 7 12.87 -8.46 -32.14
CA GLU A 7 14.28 -8.09 -31.98
C GLU A 7 14.64 -7.25 -33.21
N VAL A 8 14.42 -5.94 -33.12
CA VAL A 8 15.03 -5.00 -34.04
C VAL A 8 16.54 -5.23 -33.88
N PRO A 9 17.27 -5.57 -34.95
CA PRO A 9 18.71 -5.74 -34.87
C PRO A 9 19.29 -4.48 -34.24
N ASP A 10 19.92 -4.61 -33.08
CA ASP A 10 20.38 -3.51 -32.24
C ASP A 10 21.24 -2.51 -33.03
N ASP A 11 21.97 -3.03 -34.03
CA ASP A 11 22.78 -2.25 -34.97
C ASP A 11 21.96 -1.26 -35.81
N LYS A 12 20.79 -1.66 -36.30
CA LYS A 12 19.93 -0.81 -37.13
C LYS A 12 19.27 0.28 -36.29
N LEU A 13 18.85 -0.07 -35.07
CA LEU A 13 18.30 0.89 -34.11
C LEU A 13 19.39 1.90 -33.69
N THR A 14 20.59 1.41 -33.37
CA THR A 14 21.74 2.23 -32.99
C THR A 14 22.13 3.20 -34.12
N ALA A 15 22.10 2.75 -35.38
CA ALA A 15 22.37 3.60 -36.54
C ALA A 15 21.34 4.72 -36.69
N LEU A 16 20.04 4.40 -36.55
CA LEU A 16 18.96 5.39 -36.59
C LEU A 16 19.06 6.40 -35.44
N LEU A 17 19.37 5.94 -34.23
CA LEU A 17 19.55 6.80 -33.06
C LEU A 17 20.75 7.74 -33.21
N LYS A 18 21.86 7.25 -33.78
CA LYS A 18 23.02 8.09 -34.09
C LYS A 18 22.71 9.13 -35.16
N ALA A 19 21.96 8.76 -36.20
CA ALA A 19 21.54 9.68 -37.26
C ALA A 19 20.54 10.74 -36.77
N ALA A 20 19.68 10.39 -35.82
CA ALA A 20 18.69 11.30 -35.23
C ALA A 20 19.26 12.16 -34.09
N ARG A 21 20.49 11.89 -33.62
CA ARG A 21 21.07 12.64 -32.49
C ARG A 21 21.60 13.98 -33.00
N PRO A 22 21.06 15.12 -32.54
CA PRO A 22 21.69 16.40 -32.82
C PRO A 22 23.08 16.42 -32.18
N SER A 23 24.11 16.64 -32.99
CA SER A 23 25.49 16.83 -32.54
C SER A 23 25.62 18.21 -31.91
N ALA A 24 25.02 18.40 -30.74
CA ALA A 24 25.30 19.55 -29.90
C ALA A 24 26.63 19.28 -29.18
N GLU A 25 27.64 20.13 -29.42
CA GLU A 25 28.85 20.11 -28.61
C GLU A 25 28.46 20.36 -27.15
N LEU A 26 28.85 19.43 -26.27
CA LEU A 26 28.58 19.59 -24.85
C LEU A 26 29.40 20.78 -24.33
N PRO A 27 28.78 21.71 -23.59
CA PRO A 27 29.52 22.79 -22.94
C PRO A 27 30.63 22.23 -22.05
N VAL A 28 31.76 22.94 -21.99
CA VAL A 28 32.85 22.61 -21.07
C VAL A 28 32.31 22.51 -19.63
N GLY A 29 32.53 21.37 -18.97
CA GLY A 29 32.06 21.13 -17.60
C GLY A 29 30.66 20.52 -17.46
N PHE A 30 29.90 20.28 -18.54
CA PHE A 30 28.58 19.63 -18.47
C PHE A 30 28.64 18.27 -17.76
N GLN A 31 29.62 17.43 -18.13
CA GLN A 31 29.79 16.11 -17.51
C GLN A 31 30.08 16.22 -16.01
N GLY A 32 30.93 17.17 -15.60
CA GLY A 32 31.23 17.42 -14.19
C GLY A 32 30.00 17.93 -13.42
N ALA A 33 29.18 18.78 -14.02
CA ALA A 33 27.96 19.29 -13.42
C ALA A 33 26.90 18.18 -13.24
N VAL A 34 26.74 17.30 -14.23
CA VAL A 34 25.86 16.13 -14.13
C VAL A 34 26.34 15.19 -13.03
N TRP A 35 27.64 14.88 -13.02
CA TRP A 35 28.21 13.97 -12.02
C TRP A 35 28.06 14.51 -10.60
N ARG A 36 28.33 15.80 -10.41
CA ARG A 36 28.14 16.47 -9.11
C ARG A 36 26.69 16.44 -8.63
N ARG A 37 25.72 16.54 -9.54
CA ARG A 37 24.28 16.41 -9.22
C ARG A 37 23.90 14.98 -8.83
N ILE A 38 24.48 13.98 -9.48
CA ILE A 38 24.27 12.56 -9.14
C ILE A 38 24.86 12.26 -7.75
N GLU A 39 26.07 12.73 -7.47
CA GLU A 39 26.71 12.59 -6.16
C GLU A 39 25.89 13.24 -5.04
N THR A 40 25.32 14.43 -5.29
CA THR A 40 24.43 15.09 -4.31
C THR A 40 23.08 14.39 -4.17
N ALA A 41 22.52 13.85 -5.24
CA ALA A 41 21.27 13.09 -5.20
C ALA A 41 21.40 11.76 -4.41
N GLY A 42 22.58 11.12 -4.44
CA GLY A 42 22.84 9.90 -3.65
C GLY A 42 22.81 10.10 -2.13
N HIS A 43 22.87 11.34 -1.65
CA HIS A 43 22.85 11.68 -0.22
C HIS A 43 21.48 12.17 0.26
N HIS A 44 20.40 11.93 -0.49
CA HIS A 44 19.06 12.29 -0.04
C HIS A 44 18.68 11.47 1.19
N SER A 45 18.82 12.07 2.37
CA SER A 45 18.34 11.46 3.61
C SER A 45 16.83 11.50 3.57
N PRO A 46 16.13 10.35 3.71
CA PRO A 46 14.68 10.33 3.68
C PRO A 46 14.18 11.22 4.82
N GLY A 47 13.26 12.12 4.46
CA GLY A 47 12.61 13.00 5.41
C GLY A 47 11.83 12.19 6.46
N VAL A 48 11.43 12.86 7.54
CA VAL A 48 10.67 12.21 8.63
C VAL A 48 9.42 11.51 8.10
N LEU A 49 8.74 12.10 7.12
CA LEU A 49 7.54 11.54 6.51
C LEU A 49 7.83 10.28 5.68
N GLU A 50 8.93 10.26 4.94
CA GLU A 50 9.35 9.09 4.15
C GLU A 50 9.80 7.94 5.03
N ARG A 51 10.41 8.23 6.19
CA ARG A 51 10.73 7.21 7.19
C ARG A 51 9.48 6.61 7.82
N LEU A 52 8.48 7.43 8.13
CA LEU A 52 7.18 6.95 8.63
C LEU A 52 6.45 6.14 7.57
N ALA A 53 6.45 6.59 6.31
CA ALA A 53 5.88 5.86 5.20
C ALA A 53 6.60 4.52 4.99
N ALA A 54 7.93 4.50 5.00
CA ALA A 54 8.71 3.27 4.90
C ALA A 54 8.44 2.31 6.06
N TRP A 55 8.28 2.82 7.28
CA TRP A 55 7.93 2.03 8.44
C TRP A 55 6.51 1.45 8.35
N LEU A 56 5.54 2.24 7.88
CA LEU A 56 4.16 1.79 7.66
C LEU A 56 4.06 0.78 6.51
N LEU A 57 4.83 0.98 5.43
CA LEU A 57 4.91 0.06 4.29
C LEU A 57 5.66 -1.25 4.63
N MET A 58 6.31 -1.36 5.79
CA MET A 58 6.89 -2.65 6.19
C MET A 58 5.76 -3.68 6.39
N PRO A 59 5.86 -4.87 5.75
CA PRO A 59 4.81 -5.90 5.79
C PRO A 59 4.39 -6.30 7.22
N ARG A 60 5.34 -6.22 8.16
CA ARG A 60 5.13 -6.58 9.57
C ARG A 60 4.22 -5.59 10.29
N VAL A 61 4.32 -4.30 9.98
CA VAL A 61 3.52 -3.25 10.62
C VAL A 61 2.09 -3.28 10.09
N ALA A 62 1.92 -3.51 8.78
CA ALA A 62 0.60 -3.71 8.18
C ALA A 62 -0.13 -4.92 8.79
N LEU A 63 0.56 -6.06 8.96
CA LEU A 63 -0.01 -7.24 9.60
C LEU A 63 -0.37 -7.01 11.07
N ALA A 64 0.49 -6.32 11.82
CA ALA A 64 0.21 -5.97 13.22
C ALA A 64 -1.02 -5.06 13.32
N GLY A 65 -1.13 -4.04 12.46
CA GLY A 65 -2.31 -3.18 12.38
C GLY A 65 -3.59 -3.95 12.08
N LEU A 66 -3.55 -4.85 11.08
CA LEU A 66 -4.70 -5.70 10.74
C LEU A 66 -5.10 -6.59 11.91
N ALA A 67 -4.13 -7.22 12.59
CA ALA A 67 -4.40 -8.06 13.76
C ALA A 67 -5.07 -7.26 14.89
N VAL A 68 -4.63 -6.03 15.14
CA VAL A 68 -5.26 -5.12 16.12
C VAL A 68 -6.69 -4.79 15.72
N VAL A 69 -6.94 -4.45 14.45
CA VAL A 69 -8.29 -4.15 13.95
C VAL A 69 -9.20 -5.37 14.11
N VAL A 70 -8.73 -6.57 13.78
CA VAL A 70 -9.49 -7.81 13.95
C VAL A 70 -9.79 -8.09 15.42
N LEU A 71 -8.80 -7.92 16.31
CA LEU A 71 -8.99 -8.09 17.75
C LEU A 71 -10.01 -7.10 18.32
N LEU A 72 -9.95 -5.83 17.91
CA LEU A 72 -10.91 -4.81 18.33
C LEU A 72 -12.32 -5.13 17.81
N ALA A 73 -12.45 -5.48 16.54
CA ALA A 73 -13.73 -5.86 15.96
C ALA A 73 -14.33 -7.09 16.64
N ALA A 74 -13.52 -8.11 16.91
CA ALA A 74 -13.94 -9.31 17.62
C ALA A 74 -14.35 -8.99 19.06
N GLY A 75 -13.58 -8.18 19.79
CA GLY A 75 -13.91 -7.77 21.15
C GLY A 75 -15.22 -6.98 21.24
N ILE A 76 -15.40 -6.00 20.35
CA ILE A 76 -16.65 -5.22 20.28
C ILE A 76 -17.84 -6.12 19.90
N GLY A 77 -17.64 -7.01 18.92
CA GLY A 77 -18.65 -7.97 18.49
C GLY A 77 -19.07 -8.92 19.60
N ALA A 78 -18.11 -9.47 20.34
CA ALA A 78 -18.37 -10.36 21.47
C ALA A 78 -19.14 -9.65 22.60
N ALA A 79 -18.72 -8.44 22.96
CA ALA A 79 -19.40 -7.66 24.00
C ALA A 79 -20.86 -7.36 23.65
N ARG A 80 -21.12 -6.97 22.39
CA ARG A 80 -22.50 -6.74 21.92
C ARG A 80 -23.29 -8.04 21.81
N GLY A 81 -22.66 -9.12 21.34
CA GLY A 81 -23.28 -10.43 21.20
C GLY A 81 -23.78 -11.00 22.53
N ILE A 82 -22.98 -10.88 23.60
CA ILE A 82 -23.37 -11.31 24.95
C ILE A 82 -24.60 -10.52 25.42
N GLN A 83 -24.59 -9.19 25.27
CA GLN A 83 -25.73 -8.35 25.67
C GLN A 83 -27.01 -8.65 24.89
N ILE A 84 -26.88 -8.96 23.59
CA ILE A 84 -28.04 -9.35 22.76
C ILE A 84 -28.55 -10.73 23.18
N GLY A 85 -27.66 -11.70 23.41
CA GLY A 85 -28.03 -13.05 23.83
C GLY A 85 -28.74 -13.08 25.19
N GLU A 86 -28.29 -12.28 26.15
CA GLU A 86 -28.97 -12.15 27.45
C GLU A 86 -30.37 -11.54 27.32
N ARG A 87 -30.55 -10.56 26.43
CA ARG A 87 -31.86 -9.93 26.16
C ARG A 87 -32.80 -10.93 25.49
N GLU A 88 -32.33 -11.61 24.45
CA GLU A 88 -33.08 -12.65 23.73
C GLU A 88 -33.54 -13.77 24.67
N ALA A 89 -32.63 -14.28 25.52
CA ALA A 89 -32.96 -15.32 26.49
C ALA A 89 -33.99 -14.83 27.52
N ARG A 90 -33.89 -13.56 27.96
CA ARG A 90 -34.85 -12.97 28.88
C ARG A 90 -36.23 -12.79 28.23
N ASP A 91 -36.29 -12.35 26.99
CA ASP A 91 -37.54 -12.14 26.27
C ASP A 91 -38.24 -13.48 25.98
N GLN A 92 -37.48 -14.53 25.63
CA GLN A 92 -38.01 -15.89 25.50
C GLN A 92 -38.59 -16.42 26.82
N TYR A 93 -37.87 -16.21 27.92
CA TYR A 93 -38.37 -16.58 29.25
C TYR A 93 -39.65 -15.83 29.62
N MET A 94 -39.67 -14.51 29.43
CA MET A 94 -40.83 -13.66 29.73
C MET A 94 -42.06 -14.09 28.91
N THR A 95 -41.89 -14.38 27.62
CA THR A 95 -42.97 -14.87 26.75
C THR A 95 -43.54 -16.21 27.24
N SER A 96 -42.70 -17.08 27.81
CA SER A 96 -43.16 -18.37 28.36
C SER A 96 -43.96 -18.24 29.66
N VAL A 97 -43.67 -17.21 30.47
CA VAL A 97 -44.29 -17.01 31.78
C VAL A 97 -45.53 -16.10 31.68
N ASP A 98 -45.47 -15.09 30.82
CA ASP A 98 -46.58 -14.18 30.51
C ASP A 98 -46.78 -14.10 29.00
N PRO A 99 -47.81 -14.76 28.44
CA PRO A 99 -48.09 -14.74 27.02
C PRO A 99 -48.57 -13.37 26.50
N SER A 100 -48.83 -12.41 27.40
CA SER A 100 -49.19 -11.02 27.06
C SER A 100 -47.98 -10.10 26.98
N TYR A 101 -46.77 -10.60 27.24
CA TYR A 101 -45.54 -9.81 27.24
C TYR A 101 -45.21 -9.30 25.82
N PRO A 102 -45.10 -7.97 25.61
CA PRO A 102 -44.79 -7.43 24.30
C PRO A 102 -43.29 -7.58 24.00
N VAL A 103 -42.96 -8.39 23.00
CA VAL A 103 -41.61 -8.48 22.44
C VAL A 103 -41.29 -7.18 21.69
N ARG A 104 -40.10 -6.60 21.92
CA ARG A 104 -39.69 -5.31 21.36
C ARG A 104 -38.65 -5.46 20.24
#